data_AF-A0AAV4J776-F1
#
_entry.id   AF-A0AAV4J776-F1
#
_cell.length_a   1.000
_cell.length_b   1.000
_cell.length_c   1.000
_cell.angle_alpha   90.00
_cell.angle_beta   90.00
_cell.angle_gamma   90.00
#
_symmetry.space_group_name_H-M   'P 1'
#
loop_
_entity.id
_entity.type
_entity.pdbx_description
1 polymer ?
#
loop_
_entity_poly.entity_id
_entity_poly.type
_entity_poly.pdbx_seq_one_letter_code
_entity_poly.pdbx_strand_id
1 'polypeptide(L)'
;MKPVSKNRPTDVLVILTRCCLKSVLNQYAPVTSKQLAERRSAPWLNDSIRQAKRERRGAEKRWLKSGLNIGRDIYNAKRQNVKTCIRKAKEDHFSDRLKDSKSCKQLFGICDELLGRTKQRCVPNKINPNELPKEFAAFLLLQRRRAWSPPGVSAYLPPGQSVISFPCHYFANTFLAGITHHLPASSKLKAPKPYDNFRGDVDSRLCAN
;
A
#
# COMPACT_ATOMS: atom_id res chain seq x y z
N MET A 1 -56.87 -11.71 -41.47
CA MET A 1 -55.48 -11.45 -41.03
C MET A 1 -55.31 -9.95 -40.88
N LYS A 2 -55.07 -9.42 -39.67
CA LYS A 2 -54.82 -7.97 -39.49
C LYS A 2 -53.33 -7.70 -39.67
N PRO A 3 -52.93 -6.71 -40.50
CA PRO A 3 -51.53 -6.40 -40.72
C PRO A 3 -50.94 -5.79 -39.44
N VAL A 4 -49.84 -6.38 -38.96
CA VAL A 4 -49.08 -5.86 -37.83
C VAL A 4 -48.44 -4.54 -38.27
N SER A 5 -49.04 -3.43 -37.82
CA SER A 5 -48.52 -2.07 -37.94
C SER A 5 -47.10 -2.02 -37.39
N LYS A 6 -46.12 -2.01 -38.29
CA LYS A 6 -44.72 -1.77 -37.94
C LYS A 6 -44.59 -0.29 -37.53
N ASN A 7 -43.90 -0.05 -36.42
CA ASN A 7 -43.61 1.25 -35.80
C ASN A 7 -44.68 1.70 -34.79
N ARG A 8 -44.66 1.09 -33.61
CA ARG A 8 -45.26 1.72 -32.43
C ARG A 8 -44.34 2.87 -32.00
N PRO A 9 -44.88 4.07 -31.71
CA PRO A 9 -44.10 5.25 -31.30
C PRO A 9 -43.26 5.02 -30.02
N THR A 10 -43.57 3.95 -29.28
CA THR A 10 -42.80 3.45 -28.15
C THR A 10 -41.37 3.11 -28.53
N ASP A 11 -41.14 2.54 -29.71
CA ASP A 11 -39.81 2.04 -30.10
C ASP A 11 -38.86 3.21 -30.38
N VAL A 12 -39.38 4.28 -30.99
CA VAL A 12 -38.64 5.52 -31.27
C VAL A 12 -38.29 6.24 -29.96
N LEU A 13 -39.24 6.34 -29.02
CA LEU A 13 -39.03 6.97 -27.72
C LEU A 13 -37.98 6.21 -26.88
N VAL A 14 -38.02 4.87 -26.90
CA VAL A 14 -37.04 4.01 -26.23
C VAL A 14 -35.63 4.20 -26.81
N ILE A 15 -35.52 4.37 -28.13
CA ILE A 15 -34.22 4.62 -28.78
C ILE A 15 -33.66 5.99 -28.40
N LEU A 16 -34.48 7.04 -28.46
CA LEU A 16 -34.05 8.41 -28.14
C LEU A 16 -33.62 8.54 -26.68
N THR A 17 -34.39 7.99 -25.75
CA THR A 17 -34.06 8.00 -24.32
C THR A 17 -32.72 7.29 -24.07
N ARG A 18 -32.50 6.12 -24.66
CA ARG A 18 -31.22 5.39 -24.55
C ARG A 18 -30.04 6.19 -25.08
N CYS A 19 -30.19 6.84 -26.24
CA CYS A 19 -29.13 7.64 -26.85
C CYS A 19 -28.78 8.87 -26.02
N CYS A 20 -29.79 9.63 -25.56
CA CYS A 20 -29.59 10.80 -24.72
C CYS A 20 -28.93 10.44 -23.38
N LEU A 21 -29.43 9.41 -22.68
CA LEU A 21 -28.81 8.95 -21.44
C LEU A 21 -27.35 8.51 -21.67
N LYS A 22 -27.08 7.76 -22.74
CA LYS A 22 -25.71 7.32 -23.06
C LYS A 22 -24.78 8.50 -23.36
N SER A 23 -25.26 9.54 -24.05
CA SER A 23 -24.49 10.75 -24.33
C SER A 23 -24.10 11.48 -23.05
N VAL A 24 -25.06 11.71 -22.16
CA VAL A 24 -24.82 12.32 -20.84
C VAL A 24 -23.85 11.46 -20.04
N LEU A 25 -24.05 10.13 -20.00
CA LEU A 25 -23.20 9.22 -19.25
C LEU A 25 -21.76 9.20 -19.79
N ASN A 26 -21.57 9.23 -21.11
CA ASN A 26 -20.24 9.30 -21.72
C ASN A 26 -19.54 10.65 -21.50
N GLN A 27 -20.29 11.74 -21.38
CA GLN A 27 -19.74 13.08 -21.10
C GLN A 27 -19.22 13.17 -19.65
N TYR A 28 -19.98 12.67 -18.68
CA TYR A 28 -19.64 12.80 -17.26
C TYR A 28 -18.88 11.60 -16.69
N ALA A 29 -19.04 10.41 -17.27
CA ALA A 29 -18.46 9.16 -16.81
C ALA A 29 -18.11 8.25 -18.01
N PRO A 30 -17.15 8.68 -18.86
CA PRO A 30 -16.72 7.87 -20.00
C PRO A 30 -16.26 6.49 -19.51
N VAL A 31 -16.70 5.46 -20.22
CA VAL A 31 -16.27 4.09 -19.93
C VAL A 31 -14.77 4.00 -20.18
N THR A 32 -14.00 3.89 -19.10
CA THR A 32 -12.55 3.73 -19.16
C THR A 32 -12.20 2.31 -18.76
N SER A 33 -11.63 1.54 -19.69
CA SER A 33 -11.04 0.24 -19.37
C SER A 33 -9.63 0.46 -18.82
N LYS A 34 -9.39 0.04 -17.58
CA LYS A 34 -8.04 -0.01 -17.01
C LYS A 34 -7.58 -1.46 -16.99
N GLN A 35 -6.41 -1.73 -17.56
CA GLN A 35 -5.77 -3.02 -17.41
C GLN A 35 -5.28 -3.14 -15.97
N LEU A 36 -5.92 -4.02 -15.20
CA LEU A 36 -5.46 -4.36 -13.86
C LEU A 36 -4.20 -5.20 -14.00
N ALA A 37 -3.08 -4.72 -13.47
CA ALA A 37 -1.88 -5.52 -13.39
C ALA A 37 -2.19 -6.81 -12.61
N GLU A 38 -1.98 -7.96 -13.25
CA GLU A 38 -2.12 -9.25 -12.60
C GLU A 38 -1.06 -9.37 -11.50
N ARG A 39 -1.47 -9.14 -10.25
CA ARG A 39 -0.60 -9.31 -9.09
C ARG A 39 -0.53 -10.80 -8.79
N ARG A 40 0.57 -11.43 -9.20
CA ARG A 40 0.87 -12.82 -8.81
C ARG A 40 0.78 -12.94 -7.29
N SER A 41 -0.05 -13.87 -6.81
CA SER A 41 -0.12 -14.17 -5.39
C SER A 41 1.26 -14.63 -4.92
N ALA A 42 1.69 -14.16 -3.76
CA ALA A 42 2.93 -14.62 -3.17
C ALA A 42 2.86 -16.15 -2.95
N PRO A 43 3.88 -16.92 -3.34
CA PRO A 43 3.86 -18.39 -3.25
C PRO A 43 3.67 -18.91 -1.82
N TRP A 44 4.21 -18.22 -0.82
CA TRP A 44 4.06 -18.56 0.60
C TRP A 44 2.71 -18.14 1.23
N LEU A 45 1.76 -17.64 0.45
CA LEU A 45 0.45 -17.20 0.96
C LEU A 45 -0.55 -18.36 1.03
N ASN A 46 -0.42 -19.14 2.10
CA ASN A 46 -1.25 -20.32 2.36
C ASN A 46 -2.65 -19.96 2.89
N ASP A 47 -3.60 -20.88 2.77
CA ASP A 47 -4.97 -20.68 3.26
C ASP A 47 -5.06 -20.50 4.78
N SER A 48 -4.12 -21.09 5.54
CA SER A 48 -3.98 -20.87 6.98
C SER A 48 -3.74 -19.39 7.32
N ILE A 49 -2.91 -18.69 6.54
CA ILE A 49 -2.65 -17.26 6.70
C ILE A 49 -3.90 -16.45 6.33
N ARG A 50 -4.62 -16.85 5.28
CA ARG A 50 -5.87 -16.21 4.88
C ARG A 50 -6.91 -16.32 5.98
N GLN A 51 -7.04 -17.50 6.58
CA GLN A 51 -7.92 -17.76 7.71
C GLN A 51 -7.52 -16.93 8.94
N ALA A 52 -6.24 -16.92 9.32
CA ALA A 52 -5.74 -16.11 10.43
C ALA A 52 -6.02 -14.60 10.22
N LYS A 53 -5.88 -14.09 8.98
CA LYS A 53 -6.22 -12.71 8.62
C LYS A 53 -7.72 -12.43 8.75
N ARG A 54 -8.59 -13.37 8.35
CA ARG A 54 -10.04 -13.27 8.54
C ARG A 54 -10.41 -13.19 10.02
N GLU A 55 -9.83 -14.06 10.85
CA GLU A 55 -10.04 -14.06 12.29
C GLU A 55 -9.58 -12.78 12.96
N ARG A 56 -8.40 -12.26 12.57
CA ARG A 56 -7.91 -10.96 13.06
C ARG A 56 -8.89 -9.84 12.72
N ARG A 57 -9.38 -9.76 11.48
CA ARG A 57 -10.41 -8.78 11.07
C ARG A 57 -11.70 -8.96 11.86
N GLY A 58 -12.11 -10.20 12.14
CA GLY A 58 -13.28 -10.48 12.98
C GLY A 58 -13.12 -9.98 14.42
N ALA A 59 -11.96 -10.23 15.03
CA ALA A 59 -11.63 -9.74 16.37
C ALA A 59 -11.56 -8.21 16.42
N GLU A 60 -10.95 -7.59 15.40
CA GLU A 60 -10.88 -6.14 15.25
C GLU A 60 -12.28 -5.51 15.19
N LYS A 61 -13.16 -6.03 14.33
CA LYS A 61 -14.55 -5.55 14.25
C LYS A 61 -15.29 -5.67 15.58
N ARG A 62 -15.12 -6.78 16.30
CA ARG A 62 -15.73 -6.98 17.63
C ARG A 62 -15.20 -5.98 18.65
N TRP A 63 -13.89 -5.74 18.67
CA TRP A 63 -13.27 -4.77 19.57
C TRP A 63 -13.73 -3.34 19.28
N LEU A 64 -13.77 -2.93 18.00
CA LEU A 64 -14.27 -1.60 17.63
C LEU A 64 -15.74 -1.39 18.00
N LYS A 65 -16.55 -2.46 18.00
CA LYS A 65 -17.96 -2.41 18.43
C LYS A 65 -18.11 -2.39 19.95
N SER A 66 -17.31 -3.16 20.69
CA SER A 66 -17.48 -3.31 22.14
C SER A 66 -16.71 -2.26 22.96
N GLY A 67 -15.59 -1.74 22.45
CA GLY A 67 -14.73 -0.79 23.17
C GLY A 67 -13.98 -1.37 24.38
N LEU A 68 -14.14 -2.68 24.66
CA LEU A 68 -13.58 -3.31 25.86
C LEU A 68 -12.08 -3.66 25.70
N ASN A 69 -11.32 -3.53 26.79
CA ASN A 69 -9.89 -3.89 26.84
C ASN A 69 -9.65 -5.37 26.51
N ILE A 70 -10.50 -6.27 26.98
CA ILE A 70 -10.43 -7.71 26.65
C ILE A 70 -10.51 -7.93 25.12
N GLY A 71 -11.35 -7.15 24.43
CA GLY A 71 -11.44 -7.19 22.97
C GLY A 71 -10.13 -6.77 22.29
N ARG A 72 -9.45 -5.76 22.85
CA ARG A 72 -8.13 -5.30 22.40
C ARG A 72 -7.08 -6.39 22.57
N ASP A 73 -7.08 -7.10 23.69
CA ASP A 73 -6.12 -8.18 23.96
C ASP A 73 -6.32 -9.36 23.01
N ILE A 74 -7.58 -9.75 22.76
CA ILE A 74 -7.92 -10.77 21.77
C ILE A 74 -7.45 -10.34 20.37
N TYR A 75 -7.68 -9.08 19.98
CA TYR A 75 -7.18 -8.56 18.72
C TYR A 75 -5.66 -8.60 18.63
N ASN A 76 -4.95 -8.19 19.69
CA ASN A 76 -3.49 -8.23 19.76
C ASN A 76 -2.95 -9.65 19.62
N ALA A 77 -3.56 -10.63 20.30
CA ALA A 77 -3.22 -12.04 20.19
C ALA A 77 -3.41 -12.55 18.74
N LYS A 78 -4.56 -12.25 18.11
CA LYS A 78 -4.80 -12.62 16.70
C LYS A 78 -3.86 -11.90 15.74
N ARG A 79 -3.50 -10.64 16.02
CA ARG A 79 -2.50 -9.89 15.24
C ARG A 79 -1.12 -10.54 15.33
N GLN A 80 -0.71 -10.97 16.51
CA GLN A 80 0.55 -11.68 16.71
C GLN A 80 0.54 -13.04 16.02
N ASN A 81 -0.57 -13.79 16.10
CA ASN A 81 -0.73 -15.06 15.39
C ASN A 81 -0.50 -14.89 13.87
N VAL A 82 -1.13 -13.88 13.25
CA VAL A 82 -0.92 -13.60 11.81
C VAL A 82 0.55 -13.33 11.49
N LYS A 83 1.27 -12.57 12.33
CA LYS A 83 2.70 -12.34 12.13
C LYS A 83 3.49 -13.64 12.19
N THR A 84 3.22 -14.49 13.19
CA THR A 84 3.87 -15.79 13.36
C THR A 84 3.59 -16.71 12.16
N CYS A 85 2.34 -16.81 11.70
CA CYS A 85 2.00 -17.61 10.52
C CYS A 85 2.72 -17.14 9.26
N ILE A 86 2.79 -15.82 9.04
CA ILE A 86 3.51 -15.27 7.87
C ILE A 86 5.01 -15.54 7.97
N ARG A 87 5.60 -15.38 9.17
CA ARG A 87 7.02 -15.65 9.39
C ARG A 87 7.34 -17.11 9.09
N LYS A 88 6.59 -18.04 9.69
CA LYS A 88 6.76 -19.49 9.47
C LYS A 88 6.59 -19.87 8.00
N ALA A 89 5.51 -19.45 7.36
CA ALA A 89 5.30 -19.80 5.95
C ALA A 89 6.38 -19.26 5.01
N LYS A 90 6.94 -18.07 5.30
CA LYS A 90 8.10 -17.57 4.56
C LYS A 90 9.35 -18.41 4.83
N GLU A 91 9.61 -18.71 6.10
CA GLU A 91 10.74 -19.54 6.53
C GLU A 91 10.68 -20.91 5.86
N ASP A 92 9.54 -21.62 5.95
CA ASP A 92 9.31 -22.91 5.33
C ASP A 92 9.56 -22.84 3.81
N HIS A 93 8.90 -21.90 3.12
CA HIS A 93 9.04 -21.74 1.68
C HIS A 93 10.49 -21.49 1.22
N PHE A 94 11.23 -20.60 1.88
CA PHE A 94 12.60 -20.31 1.49
C PHE A 94 13.58 -21.40 1.96
N SER A 95 13.34 -22.03 3.10
CA SER A 95 14.11 -23.18 3.59
C SER A 95 14.00 -24.35 2.62
N ASP A 96 12.79 -24.69 2.18
CA ASP A 96 12.55 -25.77 1.22
C ASP A 96 13.18 -25.45 -0.14
N ARG A 97 13.03 -24.21 -0.63
CA ARG A 97 13.72 -23.77 -1.87
C ARG A 97 15.24 -23.85 -1.79
N LEU A 98 15.83 -23.55 -0.62
CA LEU A 98 17.27 -23.65 -0.42
C LEU A 98 17.72 -25.11 -0.40
N LYS A 99 16.97 -26.00 0.25
CA LYS A 99 17.23 -27.46 0.27
C LYS A 99 17.10 -28.08 -1.13
N ASP A 100 16.12 -27.64 -1.91
CA ASP A 100 15.87 -28.16 -3.27
C ASP A 100 16.88 -27.64 -4.30
N SER A 101 17.71 -26.65 -3.95
CA SER A 101 18.68 -26.07 -4.86
C SER A 101 19.84 -27.03 -5.14
N LYS A 102 20.10 -27.31 -6.43
CA LYS A 102 21.16 -28.25 -6.85
C LYS A 102 22.46 -27.57 -7.24
N SER A 103 22.42 -26.26 -7.46
CA SER A 103 23.56 -25.49 -7.98
C SER A 103 23.75 -24.18 -7.21
N CYS A 104 25.01 -23.76 -7.08
CA CYS A 104 25.36 -22.50 -6.42
C CYS A 104 24.65 -21.29 -7.05
N LYS A 105 24.45 -21.30 -8.38
CA LYS A 105 23.74 -20.24 -9.10
C LYS A 105 22.27 -20.11 -8.66
N GLN A 106 21.58 -21.23 -8.44
CA GLN A 106 20.21 -21.22 -7.92
C GLN A 106 20.16 -20.71 -6.49
N LEU A 107 21.09 -21.17 -5.64
CA LEU A 107 21.21 -20.72 -4.25
C LEU A 107 21.45 -19.20 -4.17
N PHE A 108 22.42 -18.67 -4.91
CA PHE A 108 22.68 -17.23 -4.96
C PHE A 108 21.50 -16.46 -5.55
N GLY A 109 20.78 -17.01 -6.53
CA GLY A 109 19.54 -16.43 -7.05
C GLY A 109 18.45 -16.29 -5.98
N ILE A 110 18.30 -17.30 -5.10
CA ILE A 110 17.37 -17.24 -3.96
C ILE A 110 17.83 -16.19 -2.94
N CYS A 111 19.13 -16.12 -2.64
CA CYS A 111 19.69 -15.11 -1.74
C CYS A 111 19.49 -13.68 -2.28
N ASP A 112 19.67 -13.47 -3.58
CA ASP A 112 19.44 -12.18 -4.23
C ASP A 112 17.96 -11.79 -4.18
N GLU A 113 17.03 -12.74 -4.29
CA GLU A 113 15.59 -12.52 -4.09
C GLU A 113 15.27 -12.09 -2.66
N LEU A 114 15.82 -12.78 -1.67
CA LEU A 114 15.64 -12.45 -0.25
C LEU A 114 16.18 -11.05 0.10
N LEU A 115 17.31 -10.67 -0.48
CA LEU A 115 17.97 -9.39 -0.25
C LEU A 115 17.46 -8.27 -1.17
N GLY A 116 16.49 -8.55 -2.04
CA GLY A 116 15.93 -7.56 -2.97
C GLY A 116 16.91 -7.09 -4.04
N ARG A 117 17.96 -7.86 -4.33
CA ARG A 117 18.97 -7.58 -5.36
C ARG A 117 18.50 -7.98 -6.77
N THR A 118 17.41 -8.74 -6.87
CA THR A 118 16.83 -9.12 -8.16
C THR A 118 16.28 -7.91 -8.88
N LYS A 119 17.03 -7.41 -9.87
CA LYS A 119 16.55 -6.35 -10.76
C LYS A 119 15.45 -6.93 -11.65
N GLN A 120 14.21 -6.52 -11.42
CA GLN A 120 13.13 -6.73 -12.37
C GLN A 120 13.48 -5.95 -13.64
N ARG A 121 13.94 -6.66 -14.69
CA ARG A 121 14.07 -6.07 -16.02
C ARG A 121 12.66 -5.92 -16.58
N CYS A 122 11.98 -4.84 -16.22
CA CYS A 122 10.72 -4.46 -16.83
C CYS A 122 11.01 -3.86 -18.22
N VAL A 123 11.49 -4.69 -19.14
CA VAL A 123 11.45 -4.32 -20.57
C VAL A 123 10.08 -4.75 -21.07
N PRO A 124 9.28 -3.85 -21.65
CA PRO A 124 8.04 -4.23 -22.30
C PRO A 124 8.32 -5.37 -23.30
N ASN A 125 7.59 -6.48 -23.18
CA ASN A 125 7.92 -7.74 -23.85
C ASN A 125 7.72 -7.71 -25.38
N LYS A 126 7.11 -6.64 -25.89
CA LYS A 126 6.85 -6.40 -27.32
C LYS A 126 6.98 -4.90 -27.55
N ILE A 127 8.15 -4.47 -27.96
CA ILE A 127 8.34 -3.11 -28.45
C ILE A 127 8.68 -3.25 -29.91
N ASN A 128 7.83 -2.72 -30.78
CA ASN A 128 8.15 -2.63 -32.19
C ASN A 128 9.41 -1.74 -32.30
N PRO A 129 10.54 -2.24 -32.86
CA PRO A 129 11.81 -1.51 -32.85
C PRO A 129 11.72 -0.16 -33.57
N ASN A 130 10.76 -0.02 -34.48
CA ASN A 130 10.47 1.21 -35.22
C ASN A 130 9.61 2.22 -34.44
N GLU A 131 8.86 1.77 -33.42
CA GLU A 131 7.99 2.62 -32.61
C GLU A 131 8.65 3.05 -31.30
N LEU A 132 9.61 2.26 -30.78
CA LEU A 132 10.35 2.59 -29.55
C LEU A 132 10.97 3.99 -29.56
N PRO A 133 11.69 4.42 -30.62
CA PRO A 133 12.33 5.73 -30.61
C PRO A 133 11.29 6.85 -30.58
N LYS A 134 10.12 6.62 -31.20
CA LYS A 134 9.02 7.58 -31.26
C LYS A 134 8.32 7.72 -29.92
N GLU A 135 8.01 6.61 -29.26
CA GLU A 135 7.42 6.61 -27.92
C GLU A 135 8.38 7.19 -26.89
N PHE A 136 9.68 6.87 -26.98
CA PHE A 136 10.71 7.42 -26.11
C PHE A 136 10.86 8.94 -26.31
N ALA A 137 10.89 9.41 -27.56
CA ALA A 137 10.90 10.83 -27.87
C ALA A 137 9.64 11.55 -27.34
N ALA A 138 8.46 10.96 -27.53
CA ALA A 138 7.20 11.49 -27.02
C ALA A 138 7.19 11.58 -25.48
N PHE A 139 7.71 10.57 -24.78
CA PHE A 139 7.83 10.58 -23.32
C PHE A 139 8.73 11.73 -22.83
N LEU A 140 9.89 11.94 -23.47
CA LEU A 140 10.82 13.02 -23.11
C LEU A 140 10.21 14.41 -23.36
N LEU A 141 9.45 14.57 -24.44
CA LEU A 141 8.71 15.81 -24.73
C LEU A 141 7.57 16.05 -23.72
N LEU A 142 6.88 15.00 -23.27
CA LEU A 142 5.83 15.10 -22.25
C LEU A 142 6.40 15.47 -20.88
N GLN A 143 7.57 14.94 -20.52
CA GLN A 143 8.27 15.28 -19.27
C GLN A 143 8.74 16.74 -19.26
N ARG A 144 9.27 17.24 -20.39
CA ARG A 144 9.61 18.68 -20.55
C ARG A 144 8.42 19.60 -20.29
N ARG A 145 7.20 19.21 -20.65
CA ARG A 145 5.98 19.99 -20.40
C ARG A 145 5.53 19.99 -18.93
N ARG A 146 5.94 18.99 -18.13
CA ARG A 146 5.59 18.89 -16.70
C ARG A 146 6.66 19.45 -15.76
N ALA A 147 7.92 19.48 -16.20
CA ALA A 147 9.06 19.81 -15.34
C ALA A 147 9.67 21.21 -15.58
N TRP A 148 9.08 22.04 -16.45
CA TRP A 148 9.63 23.36 -16.75
C TRP A 148 8.57 24.46 -16.60
N SER A 149 8.36 24.92 -15.35
CA SER A 149 8.23 26.36 -15.15
C SER A 149 9.67 26.89 -15.06
N PRO A 150 10.08 27.86 -15.90
CA PRO A 150 11.40 28.46 -15.77
C PRO A 150 11.57 29.02 -14.35
N PRO A 151 12.65 28.68 -13.62
CA PRO A 151 13.05 29.49 -12.49
C PRO A 151 13.55 30.83 -13.05
N GLY A 152 12.76 31.89 -12.87
CA GLY A 152 13.26 33.25 -13.05
C GLY A 152 12.70 34.06 -14.21
N VAL A 153 11.41 33.97 -14.54
CA VAL A 153 10.72 35.17 -15.05
C VAL A 153 10.18 35.90 -13.83
N SER A 154 11.04 36.71 -13.21
CA SER A 154 10.62 37.76 -12.29
C SER A 154 9.71 38.69 -13.07
N ALA A 155 8.40 38.53 -12.93
CA ALA A 155 7.46 39.56 -13.34
C ALA A 155 7.86 40.82 -12.56
N TYR A 156 8.34 41.85 -13.25
CA TYR A 156 8.51 43.17 -12.68
C TYR A 156 7.16 43.60 -12.09
N LEU A 157 7.03 43.51 -10.77
CA LEU A 157 5.97 44.15 -10.02
C LEU A 157 6.46 45.57 -9.69
N PRO A 158 5.75 46.63 -10.06
CA PRO A 158 6.17 48.00 -9.79
C PRO A 158 6.27 48.25 -8.28
N PRO A 159 7.28 48.99 -7.80
CA PRO A 159 7.41 49.31 -6.39
C PRO A 159 6.35 50.35 -6.01
N GLY A 160 5.49 50.01 -5.05
CA GLY A 160 4.54 50.98 -4.49
C GLY A 160 3.18 50.46 -4.04
N GLN A 161 3.06 49.20 -3.59
CA GLN A 161 1.89 48.80 -2.81
C GLN A 161 2.31 47.95 -1.62
N SER A 162 2.02 48.46 -0.43
CA SER A 162 2.07 47.74 0.84
C SER A 162 1.03 46.63 0.80
N VAL A 163 1.46 45.39 0.58
CA VAL A 163 0.60 44.23 0.77
C VAL A 163 0.88 43.66 2.15
N ILE A 164 -0.17 43.72 2.96
CA ILE A 164 -0.29 43.20 4.31
C ILE A 164 0.37 41.82 4.38
N SER A 165 1.42 41.70 5.19
CA SER A 165 1.96 40.41 5.61
C SER A 165 0.84 39.66 6.32
N PHE A 166 0.28 38.65 5.67
CA PHE A 166 -0.45 37.59 6.34
C PHE A 166 0.60 36.54 6.74
N PRO A 167 0.98 36.44 8.02
CA PRO A 167 1.79 35.34 8.49
C PRO A 167 0.92 34.09 8.38
N CYS A 168 1.29 33.18 7.49
CA CYS A 168 0.80 31.81 7.52
C CYS A 168 1.44 31.11 8.74
N HIS A 169 0.95 31.45 9.93
CA HIS A 169 1.06 30.59 11.09
C HIS A 169 0.05 29.46 10.94
N TYR A 170 0.49 28.34 10.34
CA TYR A 170 -0.09 27.06 10.69
C TYR A 170 1.00 26.14 11.23
N PHE A 171 1.03 26.10 12.57
CA PHE A 171 1.40 24.95 13.38
C PHE A 171 2.80 24.35 13.20
N ALA A 172 3.79 25.14 13.60
CA ALA A 172 4.84 24.59 14.46
C ALA A 172 4.87 25.48 15.71
N ASN A 173 4.37 24.96 16.84
CA ASN A 173 5.03 25.02 18.15
C ASN A 173 4.18 24.39 19.26
N THR A 174 4.73 23.30 19.79
CA THR A 174 4.94 23.03 21.22
C THR A 174 3.83 23.39 22.23
N PHE A 175 3.26 22.35 22.85
CA PHE A 175 2.62 22.42 24.16
C PHE A 175 3.04 21.17 24.94
N LEU A 176 4.19 21.17 25.61
CA LEU A 176 4.39 21.35 27.06
C LEU A 176 5.91 21.13 27.27
N ALA A 177 6.68 21.79 28.14
CA ALA A 177 6.36 22.56 29.31
C ALA A 177 7.58 23.43 29.68
N GLY A 178 7.31 24.64 30.17
CA GLY A 178 8.25 25.46 30.92
C GLY A 178 7.52 26.06 32.10
N ILE A 179 7.26 25.25 33.14
CA ILE A 179 7.04 25.77 34.50
C ILE A 179 8.08 25.08 35.37
N THR A 180 9.26 25.67 35.42
CA THR A 180 10.21 25.51 36.51
C THR A 180 9.90 26.58 37.54
N HIS A 181 9.10 26.27 38.54
CA HIS A 181 9.31 26.81 39.88
C HIS A 181 8.99 25.70 40.90
N HIS A 182 9.92 25.53 41.82
CA HIS A 182 9.88 24.67 43.01
C HIS A 182 10.15 23.16 42.87
N LEU A 183 11.44 22.80 42.96
CA LEU A 183 11.93 21.54 43.52
C LEU A 183 12.11 21.71 45.04
N PRO A 184 11.50 20.88 45.90
CA PRO A 184 12.09 20.47 47.16
C PRO A 184 12.81 19.12 46.98
N ALA A 185 13.84 18.94 47.81
CA ALA A 185 14.79 17.84 47.76
C ALA A 185 14.22 16.45 48.11
N SER A 186 15.00 15.44 47.69
CA SER A 186 15.13 14.10 48.30
C SER A 186 14.17 12.98 47.86
N SER A 187 14.69 12.05 47.05
CA SER A 187 14.95 10.65 47.45
C SER A 187 15.13 9.75 46.22
N LYS A 188 16.06 8.80 46.34
CA LYS A 188 16.56 7.91 45.28
C LYS A 188 15.47 6.98 44.75
N LEU A 189 15.28 6.94 43.43
CA LEU A 189 14.68 5.78 42.74
C LEU A 189 15.54 5.41 41.52
N LYS A 190 15.97 4.15 41.53
CA LYS A 190 16.92 3.52 40.60
C LYS A 190 16.22 3.20 39.27
N ALA A 191 16.84 3.57 38.15
CA ALA A 191 16.33 3.27 36.82
C ALA A 191 16.23 1.74 36.57
N PRO A 192 15.16 1.24 35.92
CA PRO A 192 15.09 -0.16 35.51
C PRO A 192 16.06 -0.44 34.35
N LYS A 193 16.75 -1.59 34.44
CA LYS A 193 17.71 -2.07 33.42
C LYS A 193 17.01 -2.40 32.10
N PRO A 194 17.70 -2.28 30.95
CA PRO A 194 17.18 -2.68 29.65
C PRO A 194 16.95 -4.19 29.59
N TYR A 195 15.90 -4.59 28.87
CA TYR A 195 15.44 -5.96 28.69
C TYR A 195 16.54 -6.88 28.13
N ASP A 196 16.85 -7.94 28.88
CA ASP A 196 17.75 -9.01 28.45
C ASP A 196 17.06 -9.97 27.47
N ASN A 197 17.83 -10.39 26.47
CA ASN A 197 17.46 -11.34 25.43
C ASN A 197 17.16 -12.73 26.04
N PHE A 198 15.93 -13.22 25.92
CA PHE A 198 15.64 -14.64 26.13
C PHE A 198 16.05 -15.45 24.90
N ARG A 199 17.33 -15.81 24.88
CA ARG A 199 17.84 -17.00 24.20
C ARG A 199 17.66 -18.14 25.21
N GLY A 200 16.56 -18.89 25.08
CA GLY A 200 16.30 -20.09 25.86
C GLY A 200 16.83 -21.30 25.11
N ASP A 201 17.79 -21.96 25.74
CA ASP A 201 18.49 -23.15 25.29
C ASP A 201 17.58 -24.35 25.03
N VAL A 202 18.15 -25.26 24.26
CA VAL A 202 17.66 -26.59 23.94
C VAL A 202 17.92 -27.48 25.16
N ASP A 203 16.88 -27.89 25.87
CA ASP A 203 16.97 -29.00 26.82
C ASP A 203 16.28 -30.24 26.25
N SER A 204 17.13 -31.08 25.67
CA SER A 204 16.97 -32.51 25.53
C SER A 204 16.80 -33.18 26.90
N ARG A 205 15.66 -33.86 27.12
CA ARG A 205 15.47 -35.20 27.74
C ARG A 205 14.04 -35.37 28.26
N LEU A 206 13.56 -36.62 28.19
CA LEU A 206 12.30 -37.19 28.70
C LEU A 206 11.12 -36.97 27.73
N CYS A 207 10.52 -37.98 27.08
CA CYS A 207 10.10 -39.27 27.62
C CYS A 207 10.33 -40.44 26.65
N ALA A 208 10.77 -41.56 27.22
CA ALA A 208 10.56 -42.90 26.70
C ALA A 208 9.15 -43.37 27.11
N ASN A 209 8.44 -43.97 26.14
CA ASN A 209 7.47 -45.07 26.18
C ASN A 209 6.54 -44.95 24.97
#